data_AF-A0A0B3AI19-F1
#
_entry.id   AF-A0A0B3AI19-F1
#
_cell.length_a   1.000
_cell.length_b   1.000
_cell.length_c   1.000
_cell.angle_alpha   90.00
_cell.angle_beta   90.00
_cell.angle_gamma   90.00
#
_symmetry.space_group_name_H-M   'P 1'
#
loop_
_entity.id
_entity.type
_entity.pdbx_description
1 polymer ?
#
loop_
_entity_poly.entity_id
_entity_poly.type
_entity_poly.pdbx_seq_one_letter_code
_entity_poly.pdbx_strand_id
1 'polypeptide(L)'
;MNSFIVYEDEEFMAGLAPHPISIGHLQISSKRTYNSLSSIPEGTLARLFSLATKLSWVLFESFDIGGTNLLLKDGVEQEYTQIILDVIPRTTEDKINFLWTPLKQTEEEFKQSLALLEQAMTMEEEEKEKKQPDKMRRSPEDRNYMVDQLMRRP
;
A
#
# COMPACT_ATOMS: atom_id res chain seq x y z
N MET A 1 -25.75 6.82 -1.19
CA MET A 1 -25.06 6.24 -2.37
C MET A 1 -25.23 4.74 -2.29
N ASN A 2 -25.93 4.13 -3.25
CA ASN A 2 -25.94 2.66 -3.37
C ASN A 2 -24.58 2.24 -3.91
N SER A 3 -23.65 1.96 -3.01
CA SER A 3 -22.34 1.41 -3.36
C SER A 3 -22.56 -0.03 -3.79
N PHE A 4 -22.26 -0.38 -5.05
CA PHE A 4 -22.26 -1.77 -5.50
C PHE A 4 -21.01 -2.46 -4.96
N ILE A 5 -21.08 -2.86 -3.69
CA ILE A 5 -19.98 -3.48 -2.95
C ILE A 5 -19.86 -4.95 -3.39
N VAL A 6 -18.65 -5.35 -3.77
CA VAL A 6 -18.30 -6.73 -4.14
C VAL A 6 -17.44 -7.42 -3.09
N TYR A 7 -16.80 -6.63 -2.22
CA TYR A 7 -15.98 -7.13 -1.12
C TYR A 7 -16.02 -6.14 0.04
N GLU A 8 -16.12 -6.67 1.25
CA GLU A 8 -15.99 -5.88 2.47
C GLU A 8 -15.39 -6.73 3.59
N ASP A 9 -14.40 -6.19 4.29
CA ASP A 9 -13.88 -6.75 5.53
C ASP A 9 -13.71 -5.67 6.60
N GLU A 10 -12.98 -5.97 7.69
CA GLU A 10 -12.76 -5.02 8.78
C GLU A 10 -11.91 -3.79 8.40
N GLU A 11 -11.09 -3.90 7.36
CA GLU A 11 -10.11 -2.88 6.97
C GLU A 11 -10.42 -2.23 5.62
N PHE A 12 -11.02 -2.97 4.68
CA PHE A 12 -11.25 -2.54 3.31
C PHE A 12 -12.69 -2.72 2.84
N MET A 13 -13.06 -1.92 1.85
CA MET A 13 -14.27 -2.07 1.06
C MET A 13 -13.87 -1.96 -0.42
N ALA A 14 -14.43 -2.81 -1.27
CA ALA A 14 -14.28 -2.71 -2.71
C ALA A 14 -15.63 -2.79 -3.41
N GLY A 15 -15.80 -1.95 -4.43
CA GLY A 15 -17.04 -1.89 -5.20
C GLY A 15 -16.81 -1.30 -6.58
N LEU A 16 -17.87 -1.28 -7.39
CA LEU A 16 -17.82 -0.63 -8.70
C LEU A 16 -17.51 0.86 -8.54
N ALA A 17 -16.56 1.35 -9.33
CA ALA A 17 -16.21 2.76 -9.37
C ALA A 17 -17.45 3.58 -9.77
N PRO A 18 -17.73 4.72 -9.11
CA PRO A 18 -18.87 5.58 -9.45
C PRO A 18 -18.73 6.19 -10.85
N HIS A 19 -17.48 6.39 -11.28
CA HIS A 19 -17.13 6.87 -12.61
C HIS A 19 -16.20 5.83 -13.27
N PRO A 20 -16.76 4.74 -13.84
CA PRO A 20 -15.96 3.65 -14.38
C PRO A 20 -15.23 4.07 -15.67
N ILE A 21 -13.95 3.71 -15.79
CA ILE A 21 -13.13 3.95 -17.00
C ILE A 21 -13.31 2.80 -18.00
N SER A 22 -13.54 1.58 -17.49
CA SER A 22 -13.89 0.39 -18.25
C SER A 22 -14.99 -0.40 -17.53
N ILE A 23 -15.62 -1.33 -18.26
CA ILE A 23 -16.59 -2.26 -17.69
C ILE A 23 -15.89 -3.10 -16.62
N GLY A 24 -16.49 -3.16 -15.43
CA GLY A 24 -15.93 -3.88 -14.29
C GLY A 24 -14.87 -3.08 -13.51
N HIS A 25 -14.67 -1.79 -13.78
CA HIS A 25 -13.77 -0.94 -12.98
C HIS A 25 -14.17 -0.98 -11.49
N LEU A 26 -13.25 -1.44 -10.64
CA LEU A 26 -13.40 -1.49 -9.19
C LEU A 26 -12.55 -0.43 -8.51
N GLN A 27 -13.03 0.06 -7.38
CA GLN A 27 -12.29 0.89 -6.44
C GLN A 27 -12.20 0.19 -5.09
N ILE A 28 -10.99 0.10 -4.54
CA ILE A 28 -10.73 -0.38 -3.19
C ILE A 28 -10.42 0.83 -2.31
N SER A 29 -11.18 0.98 -1.23
CA SER A 29 -10.95 2.00 -0.21
C SER A 29 -10.69 1.35 1.15
N SER A 30 -9.81 1.97 1.93
CA SER A 30 -9.62 1.60 3.33
C SER A 30 -10.71 2.25 4.20
N LYS A 31 -11.19 1.56 5.23
CA LYS A 31 -12.15 2.12 6.19
C LYS A 31 -11.54 3.19 7.11
N ARG A 32 -10.20 3.21 7.20
CA ARG A 32 -9.43 4.23 7.92
C ARG A 32 -8.96 5.30 6.94
N THR A 33 -8.96 6.55 7.36
CA THR A 33 -8.45 7.64 6.53
C THR A 33 -6.93 7.74 6.66
N TYR A 34 -6.25 7.68 5.52
CA TYR A 34 -4.82 7.90 5.39
C TYR A 34 -4.61 9.03 4.38
N ASN A 35 -3.82 10.03 4.76
CA ASN A 35 -3.62 11.23 3.94
C ASN A 35 -2.51 11.10 2.90
N SER A 36 -1.64 10.10 3.05
CA SER A 36 -0.54 9.80 2.12
C SER A 36 -0.12 8.34 2.23
N LEU A 37 0.44 7.78 1.15
CA LEU A 37 0.87 6.38 1.09
C LEU A 37 1.84 6.05 2.22
N SER A 38 2.76 6.96 2.55
CA SER A 38 3.77 6.80 3.60
C SER A 38 3.18 6.73 5.02
N SER A 39 1.90 7.10 5.20
CA SER A 39 1.22 7.02 6.50
C SER A 39 0.51 5.67 6.73
N ILE A 40 0.40 4.84 5.70
CA ILE A 40 -0.25 3.54 5.80
C ILE A 40 0.74 2.53 6.43
N PRO A 41 0.33 1.76 7.45
CA PRO A 41 1.13 0.65 7.95
C PRO A 41 1.48 -0.35 6.85
N GLU A 42 2.72 -0.85 6.83
CA GLU A 42 3.21 -1.79 5.80
C GLU A 42 2.30 -3.03 5.65
N GLY A 43 1.83 -3.60 6.76
CA GLY A 43 0.90 -4.73 6.74
C GLY A 43 -0.45 -4.40 6.07
N THR A 44 -0.95 -3.18 6.25
CA THR A 44 -2.17 -2.70 5.58
C THR A 44 -1.92 -2.54 4.08
N LEU A 45 -0.78 -1.97 3.66
CA LEU A 45 -0.41 -1.87 2.24
C LEU A 45 -0.30 -3.23 1.57
N ALA A 46 0.36 -4.19 2.23
CA ALA A 46 0.50 -5.55 1.72
C ALA A 46 -0.88 -6.22 1.53
N ARG A 47 -1.80 -6.04 2.48
CA ARG A 47 -3.18 -6.52 2.37
C ARG A 47 -3.96 -5.84 1.25
N LEU A 48 -3.79 -4.53 1.06
CA LEU A 48 -4.43 -3.76 -0.01
C LEU A 48 -4.07 -4.34 -1.39
N PHE A 49 -2.78 -4.56 -1.66
CA PHE A 49 -2.35 -5.15 -2.93
C PHE A 49 -2.72 -6.63 -3.05
N SER A 50 -2.72 -7.40 -1.97
CA SER A 50 -3.22 -8.78 -1.98
C SER A 50 -4.70 -8.85 -2.38
N LEU A 51 -5.51 -7.92 -1.85
CA LEU A 51 -6.92 -7.79 -2.22
C LEU A 51 -7.08 -7.37 -3.68
N ALA A 52 -6.28 -6.41 -4.15
CA ALA A 52 -6.30 -5.99 -5.55
C ALA A 52 -5.96 -7.14 -6.50
N THR A 53 -4.95 -7.96 -6.19
CA THR A 53 -4.61 -9.15 -6.97
C THR A 53 -5.78 -10.15 -7.02
N LYS A 54 -6.44 -10.40 -5.88
CA LYS A 54 -7.62 -11.26 -5.83
C LYS A 54 -8.74 -10.72 -6.71
N LEU A 55 -9.02 -9.42 -6.64
CA LEU A 55 -10.07 -8.79 -7.44
C LEU A 55 -9.72 -8.75 -8.92
N SER A 56 -8.46 -8.53 -9.30
CA SER A 56 -8.00 -8.68 -10.67
C SER A 56 -8.30 -10.07 -11.22
N TRP A 57 -8.02 -11.13 -10.44
CA TRP A 57 -8.34 -12.49 -10.85
C TRP A 57 -9.85 -12.70 -11.03
N VAL A 58 -10.68 -12.20 -10.11
CA VAL A 58 -12.15 -12.24 -10.26
C VAL A 58 -12.60 -11.52 -11.54
N LEU A 59 -11.99 -10.39 -11.88
CA LEU A 59 -12.28 -9.67 -13.12
C LEU A 59 -11.92 -10.49 -14.36
N PHE A 60 -10.79 -11.20 -14.34
CA PHE A 60 -10.39 -12.11 -15.43
C PHE A 60 -11.38 -13.27 -15.62
N GLU A 61 -11.89 -13.85 -14.53
CA GLU A 61 -12.85 -14.95 -14.60
C GLU A 61 -14.27 -14.47 -15.00
N SER A 62 -14.59 -13.21 -14.71
CA SER A 62 -15.94 -12.65 -14.92
C SER A 62 -16.09 -11.94 -16.27
N PHE A 63 -15.00 -11.43 -16.83
CA PHE A 63 -14.99 -10.62 -18.05
C PHE A 63 -13.90 -11.09 -19.02
N ASP A 64 -14.14 -10.95 -20.31
CA ASP A 64 -13.14 -11.24 -21.35
C ASP A 64 -12.11 -10.10 -21.43
N ILE A 65 -11.18 -10.09 -20.47
CA ILE A 65 -10.15 -9.07 -20.31
C ILE A 65 -8.76 -9.66 -20.52
N GLY A 66 -7.86 -8.87 -21.09
CA GLY A 66 -6.47 -9.27 -21.32
C GLY A 66 -5.52 -8.84 -20.20
N GLY A 67 -5.98 -7.99 -19.27
CA GLY A 67 -5.14 -7.37 -18.25
C GLY A 67 -5.92 -6.55 -17.23
N THR A 68 -5.22 -6.09 -16.20
CA THR A 68 -5.72 -5.05 -15.29
C THR A 68 -4.63 -4.00 -15.06
N ASN A 69 -4.99 -2.73 -15.01
CA ASN A 69 -4.13 -1.69 -14.43
C ASN A 69 -4.54 -1.42 -12.98
N LEU A 70 -3.53 -1.32 -12.12
CA LEU A 70 -3.69 -0.86 -10.74
C LEU A 70 -3.19 0.58 -10.68
N LEU A 71 -4.06 1.51 -10.27
CA LEU A 71 -3.72 2.93 -10.16
C LEU A 71 -4.03 3.42 -8.74
N LEU A 72 -2.98 3.88 -8.07
CA LEU A 72 -3.06 4.58 -6.79
C LEU A 72 -2.46 5.96 -7.00
N LYS A 73 -3.19 7.01 -6.63
CA LYS A 73 -2.69 8.39 -6.70
C LYS A 73 -2.43 8.90 -5.29
N ASP A 74 -1.24 9.45 -5.05
CA ASP A 74 -0.82 9.98 -3.75
C ASP A 74 -0.47 11.46 -3.88
N GLY A 75 -1.14 12.33 -3.12
CA GLY A 75 -0.71 13.71 -2.85
C GLY A 75 -0.91 14.79 -3.94
N VAL A 76 -1.07 14.46 -5.23
CA VAL A 76 -1.22 15.48 -6.30
C VAL A 76 -2.52 15.27 -7.08
N GLU A 77 -3.40 16.28 -7.07
CA GLU A 77 -4.70 16.31 -7.78
C GLU A 77 -5.69 15.19 -7.42
N GLN A 78 -5.98 15.03 -6.13
CA GLN A 78 -7.06 14.16 -5.64
C GLN A 78 -8.25 15.00 -5.15
N GLU A 79 -9.46 14.71 -5.64
CA GLU A 79 -10.71 15.31 -5.13
C GLU A 79 -11.05 14.81 -3.71
N TYR A 80 -10.48 13.66 -3.31
CA TYR A 80 -10.72 13.00 -2.03
C TYR A 80 -9.40 12.84 -1.25
N THR A 81 -9.43 13.13 0.04
CA THR A 81 -8.29 13.00 0.97
C THR A 81 -8.00 11.56 1.41
N GLN A 82 -8.59 10.58 0.75
CA GLN A 82 -8.53 9.17 1.13
C GLN A 82 -7.86 8.36 0.02
N ILE A 83 -7.02 7.41 0.43
CA ILE A 83 -6.35 6.51 -0.49
C ILE A 83 -7.35 5.52 -1.07
N ILE A 84 -7.48 5.57 -2.39
CA ILE A 84 -8.28 4.68 -3.21
C ILE A 84 -7.35 4.03 -4.22
N LEU A 85 -7.45 2.71 -4.35
CA LEU A 85 -6.78 1.93 -5.37
C LEU A 85 -7.80 1.54 -6.44
N ASP A 86 -7.62 2.09 -7.64
CA ASP A 86 -8.40 1.73 -8.83
C ASP A 86 -7.87 0.41 -9.41
N VAL A 87 -8.76 -0.54 -9.68
CA VAL A 87 -8.49 -1.80 -10.38
C VAL A 87 -9.26 -1.76 -11.68
N ILE A 88 -8.57 -1.44 -12.77
CA ILE A 88 -9.16 -1.12 -14.08
C ILE A 88 -8.95 -2.32 -15.02
N PRO A 89 -10.02 -3.06 -15.39
CA PRO A 89 -9.95 -4.06 -16.43
C PRO A 89 -9.50 -3.47 -17.77
N ARG A 90 -8.63 -4.21 -18.48
CA ARG A 90 -8.08 -3.81 -19.78
C ARG A 90 -8.39 -4.86 -20.85
N THR A 91 -8.74 -4.38 -22.03
CA THR A 91 -8.88 -5.20 -23.24
C THR A 91 -7.99 -4.62 -24.33
N THR A 92 -7.65 -5.41 -25.34
CA THR A 92 -6.80 -4.96 -26.45
C THR A 92 -7.39 -3.77 -27.20
N GLU A 93 -8.72 -3.57 -27.12
CA GLU A 93 -9.46 -2.56 -27.88
C GLU A 93 -10.10 -1.46 -27.02
N ASP A 94 -9.78 -1.37 -25.72
CA ASP A 94 -10.45 -0.43 -24.79
C ASP A 94 -10.12 1.06 -25.02
N LYS A 95 -9.13 1.37 -25.86
CA LYS A 95 -8.69 2.74 -26.21
C LYS A 95 -8.32 3.61 -24.99
N ILE A 96 -8.07 3.01 -23.82
CA ILE A 96 -7.67 3.73 -22.62
C ILE A 96 -6.19 4.11 -22.75
N ASN A 97 -5.93 5.42 -22.79
CA ASN A 97 -4.60 5.97 -23.01
C ASN A 97 -3.90 6.29 -21.68
N PHE A 98 -2.91 5.47 -21.32
CA PHE A 98 -1.92 5.73 -20.26
C PHE A 98 -0.57 6.07 -20.88
N LEU A 99 -0.56 7.03 -21.82
CA LEU A 99 0.65 7.45 -22.49
C LEU A 99 1.24 8.64 -21.74
N TRP A 100 2.31 8.42 -21.00
CA TRP A 100 3.18 9.48 -20.51
C TRP A 100 4.26 9.76 -21.54
N THR A 101 4.48 11.03 -21.86
CA THR A 101 5.57 11.43 -22.74
C THR A 101 6.90 11.18 -22.02
N PRO A 102 7.77 10.27 -22.53
CA PRO A 102 9.04 10.02 -21.89
C PRO A 102 9.91 11.28 -21.91
N LEU A 103 10.50 11.62 -20.77
CA LEU A 103 11.49 12.68 -20.71
C LEU A 103 12.80 12.18 -21.34
N LYS A 104 13.43 13.01 -22.17
CA LYS A 104 14.80 12.74 -22.64
C LYS A 104 15.77 13.18 -21.55
N GLN A 105 16.57 12.25 -21.05
CA GLN A 105 17.60 12.51 -20.05
C GLN A 105 18.97 12.08 -20.59
N THR A 106 20.00 12.81 -20.22
CA THR A 106 21.40 12.47 -20.49
C THR A 106 21.90 11.42 -19.50
N GLU A 107 22.98 10.71 -19.85
CA GLU A 107 23.58 9.71 -18.97
C GLU A 107 24.03 10.31 -17.62
N GLU A 108 24.52 11.55 -17.64
CA GLU A 108 24.94 12.26 -16.43
C GLU A 108 23.76 12.58 -15.51
N GLU A 109 22.62 13.04 -16.05
CA GLU A 109 21.39 13.26 -15.26
C GLU A 109 20.85 11.97 -14.65
N PHE A 110 20.96 10.85 -15.37
CA PHE A 110 20.61 9.52 -14.84
C PHE A 110 21.49 9.13 -13.66
N LYS A 111 22.81 9.27 -13.78
CA LYS A 111 23.76 8.95 -12.71
C LYS A 111 23.56 9.84 -11.48
N GLN A 112 23.32 11.13 -11.70
CA GLN A 112 23.00 12.06 -10.62
C GLN A 112 21.73 11.65 -9.87
N SER A 113 20.68 11.28 -10.60
CA SER A 113 19.43 10.80 -10.00
C SER A 113 19.64 9.52 -9.19
N LEU A 114 20.42 8.56 -9.70
CA LEU A 114 20.74 7.33 -8.98
C LEU A 114 21.49 7.60 -7.67
N ALA A 115 22.53 8.43 -7.71
CA ALA A 115 23.32 8.76 -6.52
C ALA A 115 22.47 9.41 -5.42
N LEU A 116 21.55 10.30 -5.79
CA LEU A 116 20.62 10.92 -4.84
C LEU A 116 19.67 9.90 -4.20
N LEU A 117 19.19 8.92 -4.97
CA LEU A 117 18.32 7.86 -4.46
C LEU A 117 19.07 6.92 -3.50
N GLU A 118 20.28 6.49 -3.86
CA GLU A 118 21.10 5.62 -3.01
C GLU A 118 21.44 6.29 -1.66
N GLN A 119 21.75 7.58 -1.68
CA GLN A 119 21.98 8.35 -0.47
C GLN A 119 20.72 8.42 0.40
N ALA A 120 19.56 8.70 -0.20
CA ALA A 120 18.29 8.80 0.53
C ALA A 120 17.90 7.46 1.19
N MET A 121 18.08 6.33 0.49
CA MET A 121 17.80 5.00 1.03
C MET A 121 18.69 4.66 2.23
N THR A 122 19.99 4.99 2.14
CA THR A 122 20.94 4.75 3.24
C THR A 122 20.54 5.52 4.50
N MET A 123 20.13 6.79 4.36
CA MET A 123 19.68 7.61 5.47
C MET A 123 18.40 7.07 6.12
N GLU A 124 17.47 6.52 5.33
CA GLU A 124 16.23 5.93 5.84
C GLU A 124 16.50 4.66 6.66
N GLU A 125 17.39 3.79 6.19
CA GLU A 125 17.79 2.57 6.91
C GLU A 125 18.43 2.91 8.26
N GLU A 126 19.36 3.87 8.29
CA GLU A 126 19.96 4.35 9.53
C GLU A 126 18.94 4.96 10.51
N GLU A 127 17.94 5.68 10.00
CA GLU A 127 16.86 6.23 10.83
C GLU A 127 15.94 5.13 11.38
N LYS A 128 15.64 4.09 10.60
CA LYS A 128 14.86 2.94 11.05
C LYS A 128 15.60 2.15 12.13
N GLU A 129 16.92 1.98 12.00
CA GLU A 129 17.76 1.34 13.03
C GLU A 129 17.79 2.15 14.33
N LYS A 130 17.89 3.49 14.25
CA LYS A 130 17.88 4.38 15.44
C LYS A 130 16.52 4.44 16.14
N LYS A 131 15.41 4.22 15.42
CA LYS A 131 14.03 4.26 15.95
C LYS A 131 13.53 2.91 16.49
N GLN A 132 14.25 1.81 16.26
CA GLN A 132 13.93 0.56 16.97
C GLN A 132 14.25 0.78 18.45
N PRO A 133 13.26 0.65 19.35
CA PRO A 133 13.53 0.78 20.77
C PRO A 133 14.54 -0.30 21.14
N ASP A 134 15.65 0.12 21.75
CA ASP A 134 16.56 -0.74 22.49
C ASP A 134 15.70 -1.76 23.23
N LYS A 135 15.67 -3.00 22.76
CA LYS A 135 15.04 -4.09 23.48
C LYS A 135 15.82 -4.14 24.77
N MET A 136 15.31 -3.45 25.78
CA MET A 136 15.89 -3.35 27.11
C MET A 136 16.34 -4.75 27.45
N ARG A 137 17.65 -4.96 27.33
CA ARG A 137 18.31 -6.16 27.84
C ARG A 137 17.99 -6.08 29.31
N ARG A 138 16.91 -6.73 29.74
CA ARG A 138 16.77 -7.09 31.14
C ARG A 138 18.01 -7.90 31.39
N SER A 139 18.96 -7.32 32.10
CA SER A 139 20.11 -8.09 32.54
C SER A 139 19.53 -9.23 33.40
N PRO A 140 20.19 -10.38 33.48
CA PRO A 140 19.78 -11.43 34.42
C PRO A 140 19.66 -10.93 35.88
N GLU A 141 20.16 -9.74 36.18
CA GLU A 141 20.19 -9.10 37.49
C GLU A 141 18.87 -8.38 37.85
N ASP A 142 17.98 -8.13 36.88
CA ASP A 142 16.66 -7.52 37.14
C ASP A 142 15.63 -8.49 37.75
N ARG A 143 16.02 -9.73 38.07
CA ARG A 143 15.19 -10.63 38.87
C ARG A 143 15.21 -10.16 40.32
N ASN A 144 14.14 -9.49 40.73
CA ASN A 144 13.92 -9.15 42.13
C ASN A 144 13.73 -10.43 42.96
N TYR A 145 14.84 -10.93 43.55
CA TYR A 145 14.92 -12.17 44.34
C TYR A 145 13.88 -12.25 45.47
N MET A 146 13.37 -11.11 45.96
CA MET A 146 12.35 -11.06 47.00
C MET A 146 10.97 -11.56 46.51
N VAL A 147 10.67 -11.42 45.22
CA VAL A 147 9.38 -11.86 44.64
C VAL A 147 9.39 -13.38 44.42
N ASP A 148 10.52 -13.95 43.99
CA ASP A 148 10.66 -15.39 43.77
C ASP A 148 10.62 -16.21 45.07
N GLN A 149 11.02 -15.62 46.21
CA GLN A 149 10.92 -16.27 47.52
C GLN A 149 9.50 -16.22 48.12
N LEU A 150 8.67 -15.25 47.74
CA LEU A 150 7.27 -15.17 48.18
C LEU A 150 6.38 -16.23 47.52
N MET A 151 6.71 -16.63 46.30
CA MET A 151 5.98 -17.66 45.54
C MET A 151 6.41 -19.10 45.89
N ARG A 152 7.45 -19.26 46.72
CA ARG A 152 7.79 -20.53 47.36
C ARG A 152 7.22 -20.54 48.78
N ARG A 153 5.94 -20.85 48.91
CA ARG A 153 5.39 -21.36 50.16
C ARG A 153 4.96 -22.83 49.98
N PRO A 154 5.10 -23.64 51.05
CA PRO A 154 5.12 -25.10 50.99
C PRO A 154 3.75 -25.74 50.74
#